data_AF-A0A197JE53-F1
#
_entry.id   AF-A0A197JE53-F1
#
_cell.length_a   1.000
_cell.length_b   1.000
_cell.length_c   1.000
_cell.angle_alpha   90.00
_cell.angle_beta   90.00
_cell.angle_gamma   90.00
#
_symmetry.space_group_name_H-M   'P 1'
#
loop_
_entity.id
_entity.type
_entity.pdbx_description
1 polymer ?
#
loop_
_entity_poly.entity_id
_entity_poly.type
_entity_poly.pdbx_seq_one_letter_code
_entity_poly.pdbx_strand_id
1 'polypeptide(L)'
;MEAQGRQLQPDDFVFPTLDAKGLIKYQEALSQPRIQGWLDQLTNRSGLLVRRNGRFTTHCFRRGGAQFRFMFAKEMWSLKAAKWWGGLVRGRRKWHHNALPA
;
A
#
# COMPACT_ATOMS: atom_id res chain seq x y z
N MET A 1 -21.62 -1.41 21.57
CA MET A 1 -20.85 -0.31 20.96
C MET A 1 -21.60 0.09 19.70
N GLU A 2 -22.40 1.15 19.77
CA GLU A 2 -23.16 1.62 18.61
C GLU A 2 -22.19 2.22 17.59
N ALA A 3 -22.21 1.67 16.38
CA ALA A 3 -21.48 2.23 15.26
C ALA A 3 -22.15 3.55 14.87
N GLN A 4 -21.57 4.67 15.30
CA GLN A 4 -21.92 6.02 14.87
C GLN A 4 -21.45 6.24 13.42
N GLY A 5 -22.05 5.54 12.48
CA GLY A 5 -21.80 5.71 11.06
C GLY A 5 -22.87 6.62 10.45
N ARG A 6 -22.47 7.80 9.96
CA ARG A 6 -23.31 8.52 8.99
C ARG A 6 -22.99 8.02 7.58
N GLN A 7 -23.95 8.14 6.67
CA GLN A 7 -23.69 7.84 5.26
C GLN A 7 -22.55 8.72 4.72
N LEU A 8 -21.61 8.09 4.01
CA LEU A 8 -20.52 8.78 3.33
C LEU A 8 -21.09 9.78 2.32
N GLN A 9 -20.65 11.02 2.42
CA GLN A 9 -20.92 12.07 1.46
C GLN A 9 -19.87 12.04 0.35
N PRO A 10 -20.15 12.63 -0.83
CA PRO A 10 -19.23 12.57 -1.98
C PRO A 10 -17.83 13.15 -1.73
N ASP A 11 -17.71 14.06 -0.77
CA ASP A 11 -16.50 14.78 -0.38
C ASP A 11 -15.73 14.11 0.77
N ASP A 12 -16.31 13.07 1.40
CA ASP A 12 -15.65 12.37 2.49
C ASP A 12 -14.50 11.49 2.01
N PHE A 13 -13.45 11.40 2.83
CA PHE A 13 -12.41 10.41 2.62
C PHE A 13 -12.93 9.00 2.91
N VAL A 14 -12.65 8.06 2.01
CA VAL A 14 -12.92 6.61 2.20
C VAL A 14 -12.14 6.05 3.39
N PHE A 15 -10.92 6.56 3.60
CA PHE A 15 -10.06 6.24 4.75
C PHE A 15 -9.83 7.51 5.58
N PRO A 16 -10.79 7.89 6.42
CA PRO A 16 -10.68 9.06 7.26
C PRO A 16 -9.74 8.80 8.45
N THR A 17 -9.23 9.87 9.04
CA THR A 17 -8.49 9.78 10.30
C THR A 17 -9.45 9.56 11.48
N LEU A 18 -8.92 9.02 12.57
CA LEU A 18 -9.61 8.96 13.86
C LEU A 18 -8.99 9.97 14.81
N ASP A 19 -9.80 10.66 15.60
CA ASP A 19 -9.30 11.50 16.69
C ASP A 19 -8.79 10.66 17.87
N ALA A 20 -8.28 11.33 18.91
CA ALA A 20 -7.75 10.66 20.10
C ALA A 20 -8.83 9.90 20.90
N LYS A 21 -10.11 10.21 20.69
CA LYS A 21 -11.26 9.55 21.33
C LYS A 21 -11.81 8.41 20.47
N GLY A 22 -11.24 8.17 19.29
CA GLY A 22 -11.70 7.16 18.35
C GLY A 22 -12.88 7.60 17.46
N LEU A 23 -13.22 8.88 17.46
CA LEU A 23 -14.27 9.41 16.58
C LEU A 23 -13.74 9.58 15.16
N ILE A 24 -14.60 9.27 14.19
CA ILE A 24 -14.29 9.33 12.77
C ILE A 24 -14.33 10.78 12.29
N LYS A 25 -13.23 11.26 11.72
CA LYS A 25 -13.13 12.57 11.07
C LYS A 25 -13.17 12.41 9.54
N TYR A 26 -14.38 12.35 9.00
CA TYR A 26 -14.62 12.04 7.57
C TYR A 26 -13.91 12.98 6.57
N GLN A 27 -13.66 14.23 6.98
CA GLN A 27 -13.10 15.30 6.14
C GLN A 27 -11.57 15.43 6.28
N GLU A 28 -10.94 14.57 7.09
CA GLU A 28 -9.49 14.56 7.28
C GLU A 28 -8.92 13.23 6.80
N ALA A 29 -8.04 13.28 5.80
CA ALA A 29 -7.39 12.10 5.26
C ALA A 29 -6.48 11.43 6.30
N LEU A 30 -6.47 10.09 6.30
CA LEU A 30 -5.49 9.33 7.06
C LEU A 30 -4.06 9.67 6.60
N SER A 31 -3.18 10.01 7.54
CA SER A 31 -1.81 10.40 7.22
C SER A 31 -0.92 9.20 6.88
N GLN A 32 0.01 9.40 5.94
CA GLN A 32 0.98 8.36 5.55
C GLN A 32 1.86 7.86 6.71
N PRO A 33 2.34 8.71 7.64
CA PRO A 33 3.08 8.24 8.81
C PRO A 33 2.25 7.31 9.71
N ARG A 34 0.95 7.56 9.82
CA ARG A 34 0.04 6.72 10.62
C ARG A 34 -0.13 5.34 10.00
N ILE A 35 -0.31 5.28 8.67
CA ILE A 35 -0.32 4.00 7.92
C ILE A 35 0.99 3.25 8.14
N GLN A 36 2.12 3.94 8.04
CA GLN A 36 3.42 3.31 8.25
C GLN A 36 3.59 2.79 9.68
N GLY A 37 3.14 3.53 10.69
CA GLY A 37 3.14 3.09 12.08
C GLY A 37 2.29 1.83 12.30
N TRP A 38 1.13 1.73 11.65
CA TRP A 38 0.32 0.50 11.68
C TRP A 38 0.99 -0.68 10.99
N LEU A 39 1.65 -0.47 9.85
CA LEU A 39 2.42 -1.50 9.17
C LEU A 39 3.57 -2.02 10.05
N ASP A 40 4.29 -1.12 10.71
CA ASP A 40 5.38 -1.50 11.61
C ASP A 40 4.84 -2.35 12.79
N GLN A 41 3.73 -1.92 13.41
CA GLN A 41 3.10 -2.69 14.49
C GLN A 41 2.63 -4.07 14.04
N LEU A 42 1.93 -4.16 12.91
CA LEU A 42 1.43 -5.41 12.37
C LEU A 42 2.58 -6.37 12.02
N THR A 43 3.63 -5.84 11.39
CA THR A 43 4.79 -6.63 10.99
C THR A 43 5.56 -7.16 12.21
N ASN A 44 5.73 -6.33 13.24
CA ASN A 44 6.40 -6.74 14.47
C ASN A 44 5.60 -7.81 15.20
N ARG A 45 4.28 -7.63 15.35
CA ARG A 45 3.40 -8.59 16.04
C ARG A 45 3.22 -9.91 15.29
N SER A 46 3.28 -9.90 13.97
CA SER A 46 3.15 -11.12 13.16
C SER A 46 4.46 -11.92 13.06
N GLY A 47 5.58 -11.38 13.55
CA GLY A 47 6.88 -12.05 13.46
C GLY A 47 7.43 -12.14 12.02
N LEU A 48 6.87 -11.41 11.05
CA LEU A 48 7.26 -11.47 9.64
C LEU A 48 8.73 -11.09 9.39
N LEU A 49 9.33 -10.32 10.30
CA LEU A 49 10.72 -9.87 10.23
C LEU A 49 11.68 -10.68 11.13
N VAL A 50 11.22 -11.70 11.86
CA VAL A 50 12.05 -12.45 12.83
C VAL A 50 13.33 -13.02 12.22
N ARG A 51 13.33 -13.30 10.91
CA ARG A 51 14.49 -13.83 10.17
C ARG A 51 14.96 -12.94 9.02
N ARG A 52 14.52 -11.69 8.96
CA ARG A 52 14.84 -10.77 7.86
C ARG A 52 15.13 -9.38 8.39
N ASN A 53 16.31 -8.87 8.09
CA ASN A 53 16.61 -7.47 8.32
C ASN A 53 15.88 -6.62 7.27
N GLY A 54 14.91 -5.80 7.69
CA GLY A 54 14.14 -4.96 6.78
C GLY A 54 12.91 -4.35 7.43
N ARG A 55 12.16 -3.58 6.64
CA ARG A 55 10.91 -2.92 7.06
C ARG A 55 9.93 -2.92 5.91
N PHE A 56 8.69 -3.34 6.18
CA PHE A 56 7.63 -3.22 5.18
C PHE A 56 7.13 -1.78 5.13
N THR A 57 7.07 -1.23 3.93
CA THR A 57 6.47 0.07 3.66
C THR A 57 5.29 -0.10 2.72
N THR A 58 4.48 0.94 2.57
CA THR A 58 3.41 0.96 1.55
C THR A 58 3.96 0.67 0.15
N HIS A 59 5.21 1.06 -0.14
CA HIS A 59 5.88 0.76 -1.41
C HIS A 59 6.11 -0.75 -1.62
N CYS A 60 6.42 -1.50 -0.55
CA CYS A 60 6.63 -2.95 -0.60
C CYS A 60 5.37 -3.67 -1.09
N PHE A 61 4.19 -3.32 -0.55
CA PHE A 61 2.92 -3.92 -0.95
C PHE A 61 2.54 -3.57 -2.39
N ARG A 62 2.83 -2.34 -2.83
CA ARG A 62 2.65 -1.97 -4.24
C ARG A 62 3.52 -2.82 -5.16
N ARG A 63 4.81 -2.96 -4.87
CA ARG A 63 5.74 -3.77 -5.68
C ARG A 63 5.39 -5.26 -5.64
N GLY A 64 5.16 -5.80 -4.45
CA GLY A 64 4.80 -7.20 -4.24
C GLY A 64 3.47 -7.58 -4.90
N GLY A 65 2.46 -6.71 -4.84
CA GLY A 65 1.18 -6.91 -5.51
C GLY A 65 1.30 -6.99 -7.04
N ALA A 66 2.08 -6.09 -7.64
CA ALA A 66 2.37 -6.15 -9.08
C ALA A 66 3.12 -7.44 -9.45
N GLN A 67 4.12 -7.83 -8.66
CA GLN A 67 4.87 -9.06 -8.88
C GLN A 67 3.98 -10.30 -8.74
N PHE A 68 3.12 -10.34 -7.72
CA PHE A 68 2.17 -11.43 -7.50
C PHE A 68 1.22 -11.59 -8.68
N ARG A 69 0.59 -10.49 -9.13
CA ARG A 69 -0.27 -10.52 -10.30
C ARG A 69 0.47 -10.88 -11.58
N PHE A 70 1.76 -10.57 -11.69
CA PHE A 70 2.54 -10.91 -12.89
C PHE A 70 3.07 -12.35 -12.89
N MET A 71 3.36 -12.95 -11.73
CA MET A 71 4.08 -14.22 -11.64
C MET A 71 3.29 -15.38 -10.99
N PHE A 72 2.40 -15.09 -10.05
CA PHE A 72 1.91 -16.08 -9.09
C PHE A 72 0.38 -16.16 -9.01
N ALA A 73 -0.35 -15.17 -9.53
CA ALA A 73 -1.81 -15.19 -9.54
C ALA A 73 -2.36 -16.23 -10.53
N LYS A 74 -3.51 -16.84 -10.21
CA LYS A 74 -4.24 -17.74 -11.15
C LYS A 74 -4.53 -17.06 -12.49
N GLU A 75 -4.89 -15.77 -12.42
CA GLU A 75 -5.04 -14.90 -13.58
C GLU A 75 -3.91 -13.87 -13.60
N MET A 76 -2.90 -14.18 -14.40
CA MET A 76 -1.70 -13.37 -14.51
C MET A 76 -1.95 -12.12 -15.36
N TRP A 77 -1.37 -11.01 -14.95
CA TRP A 77 -1.36 -9.78 -15.74
C TRP A 77 -0.28 -9.83 -16.81
N SER A 78 -0.61 -9.32 -17.99
CA SER A 78 0.41 -8.96 -18.97
C SER A 78 1.32 -7.86 -18.42
N LEU A 79 2.52 -7.72 -18.97
CA LEU A 79 3.44 -6.65 -18.60
C LEU A 79 2.81 -5.26 -18.79
N LYS A 80 1.94 -5.10 -19.81
CA LYS A 80 1.21 -3.85 -20.06
C LYS A 80 0.25 -3.54 -18.91
N ALA A 81 -0.51 -4.53 -18.44
CA ALA A 81 -1.43 -4.38 -17.31
C ALA A 81 -0.69 -4.07 -15.99
N ALA A 82 0.40 -4.79 -15.71
CA ALA A 82 1.23 -4.52 -14.53
C ALA A 82 1.87 -3.12 -14.55
N LYS A 83 2.33 -2.64 -15.72
CA LYS A 83 2.86 -1.28 -15.88
C LYS A 83 1.76 -0.22 -15.67
N TRP A 84 0.58 -0.42 -16.25
CA TRP A 84 -0.56 0.48 -16.05
C TRP A 84 -0.95 0.57 -14.57
N TRP A 85 -1.10 -0.56 -13.90
CA TRP A 85 -1.44 -0.61 -12.47
C TRP A 85 -0.38 0.05 -11.58
N GLY A 86 0.91 -0.12 -11.91
CA GLY A 86 2.01 0.53 -11.21
C GLY A 86 2.16 2.03 -11.49
N GLY A 87 1.27 2.63 -12.29
CA GLY A 87 1.35 4.03 -12.72
C GLY A 87 2.52 4.32 -13.67
N LEU A 88 3.06 3.29 -14.33
CA LEU A 88 4.17 3.43 -15.27
C LEU A 88 3.62 3.71 -16.68
N VAL A 89 3.36 4.99 -16.96
CA VAL A 89 3.05 5.48 -18.30
C VAL A 89 4.35 5.72 -19.08
N ARG A 90 4.36 5.40 -20.38
CA ARG A 90 5.51 5.60 -21.30
C ARG A 90 5.90 7.09 -21.27
N GLY A 91 7.00 7.44 -20.59
CA GLY A 91 7.52 8.81 -20.56
C GLY A 91 8.21 9.27 -19.26
N ARG A 92 8.07 8.56 -18.12
CA ARG A 92 8.73 8.98 -16.85
C ARG A 92 9.44 7.84 -16.12
N ARG A 93 10.63 7.50 -16.63
CA ARG A 93 11.84 6.94 -15.99
C ARG A 93 12.60 6.04 -16.97
N LYS A 94 13.87 6.37 -17.22
CA LYS A 94 14.82 5.52 -17.94
C LYS A 94 15.18 4.34 -17.03
N TRP A 95 15.12 3.13 -17.54
CA TRP A 95 15.79 2.00 -16.91
C TRP A 95 17.30 2.23 -17.00
N HIS A 96 17.98 2.29 -15.86
CA HIS A 96 19.42 2.04 -15.85
C HIS A 96 19.60 0.52 -15.93
N HIS A 97 19.91 0.03 -17.13
CA HIS A 97 20.51 -1.28 -17.30
C HIS A 97 21.91 -1.21 -16.70
N ASN A 98 22.08 -1.70 -15.48
CA ASN A 98 23.34 -2.20 -14.95
C ASN A 98 23.08 -2.88 -13.61
N ALA A 99 22.70 -4.15 -13.67
CA ALA A 99 22.80 -5.08 -12.55
C ALA A 99 22.67 -6.53 -13.06
N LEU A 100 23.60 -6.96 -13.90
CA LEU A 100 24.04 -8.35 -14.00
C LEU A 100 25.54 -8.29 -14.33
N PRO A 101 26.45 -8.66 -13.40
CA PRO A 101 27.80 -8.99 -13.82
C PRO A 101 27.77 -10.32 -14.59
N ALA A 102 28.62 -10.41 -15.60
CA ALA A 102 28.92 -11.61 -16.36
C ALA A 102 29.51 -12.71 -15.46
#